data_AF-A0A3B0ZIH2-F1
#
_entry.id   AF-A0A3B0ZIH2-F1
#
_cell.length_a   1.000
_cell.length_b   1.000
_cell.length_c   1.000
_cell.angle_alpha   90.00
_cell.angle_beta   90.00
_cell.angle_gamma   90.00
#
_symmetry.space_group_name_H-M   'P 1'
#
loop_
_entity.id
_entity.type
_entity.pdbx_description
1 polymer ?
#
loop_
_entity_poly.entity_id
_entity_poly.type
_entity_poly.pdbx_seq_one_letter_code
_entity_poly.pdbx_strand_id
1 'polypeptide(L)'
;MNELLTLLMAVCFLVTGWHFVKRPEAIQQWVLQLHQKNHLVAEMNPLRNWIDKKSFVIALRVPGVLSLFNFFMLMMAFFSLQEPHFDMPL
;
A
#
# COMPACT_ATOMS: atom_id res chain seq x y z
N MET A 1 -22.08 2.22 3.80
CA MET A 1 -20.69 2.66 4.06
C MET A 1 -20.49 3.93 3.24
N ASN A 2 -20.14 5.09 3.84
CA ASN A 2 -20.11 6.38 3.11
C ASN A 2 -19.20 6.30 1.88
N GLU A 3 -19.71 6.67 0.71
CA GLU A 3 -18.96 6.73 -0.56
C GLU A 3 -17.65 7.52 -0.42
N LEU A 4 -17.70 8.60 0.36
CA LEU A 4 -16.53 9.41 0.73
C LEU A 4 -15.44 8.58 1.42
N LEU A 5 -15.81 7.67 2.32
CA LEU A 5 -14.87 6.81 3.03
C LEU A 5 -14.23 5.79 2.08
N THR A 6 -15.02 5.23 1.16
CA THR A 6 -14.52 4.30 0.13
C THR A 6 -13.51 4.99 -0.79
N LEU A 7 -13.82 6.21 -1.25
CA LEU A 7 -12.90 7.01 -2.06
C LEU A 7 -11.61 7.37 -1.30
N LEU A 8 -11.72 7.79 -0.03
CA LEU A 8 -10.56 8.07 0.80
C LEU A 8 -9.67 6.83 0.98
N MET A 9 -10.26 5.66 1.23
CA MET A 9 -9.52 4.40 1.32
C MET A 9 -8.85 4.05 -0.02
N ALA A 10 -9.53 4.25 -1.15
CA ALA A 10 -8.96 4.04 -2.49
C ALA A 10 -7.70 4.91 -2.69
N VAL A 11 -7.80 6.21 -2.38
CA VAL A 11 -6.70 7.15 -2.52
C VAL A 11 -5.53 6.76 -1.61
N CYS A 12 -5.79 6.33 -0.37
CA CYS A 12 -4.76 5.81 0.51
C CYS A 12 -4.04 4.59 -0.10
N PHE A 13 -4.79 3.61 -0.60
CA PHE A 13 -4.19 2.43 -1.25
C PHE A 13 -3.38 2.79 -2.50
N LEU A 14 -3.82 3.79 -3.27
CA LEU A 14 -3.10 4.28 -4.44
C LEU A 14 -1.78 4.96 -4.05
N VAL A 15 -1.81 5.89 -3.10
CA VAL A 15 -0.62 6.63 -2.65
C VAL A 15 0.39 5.69 -2.00
N THR A 16 -0.07 4.83 -1.08
CA THR A 16 0.80 3.85 -0.42
C THR A 16 1.35 2.85 -1.44
N GLY A 17 0.50 2.27 -2.28
CA GLY A 17 0.93 1.31 -3.31
C GLY A 17 1.96 1.90 -4.28
N TRP A 18 1.69 3.11 -4.77
CA TRP A 18 2.62 3.83 -5.64
C TRP A 18 3.97 4.09 -4.96
N HIS A 19 3.96 4.54 -3.71
CA HIS A 19 5.19 4.87 -2.98
C HIS A 19 6.07 3.63 -2.76
N PHE A 20 5.47 2.51 -2.37
CA PHE A 20 6.16 1.23 -2.16
C PHE A 20 6.71 0.63 -3.47
N VAL A 21 6.03 0.82 -4.61
CA VAL A 21 6.50 0.31 -5.91
C VAL A 21 7.59 1.18 -6.52
N LYS A 22 7.43 2.51 -6.49
CA LYS A 22 8.33 3.46 -7.16
C LYS A 22 9.56 3.83 -6.36
N ARG A 23 9.48 3.86 -5.03
CA ARG A 23 10.58 4.30 -4.15
C ARG A 23 10.85 3.31 -3.00
N PRO A 24 11.00 2.02 -3.27
CA PRO A 24 11.31 1.04 -2.24
C PRO A 24 12.67 1.29 -1.56
N GLU A 25 13.63 1.91 -2.26
CA GLU A 25 14.94 2.26 -1.71
C GLU A 25 14.84 3.38 -0.66
N ALA A 26 13.94 4.36 -0.84
CA ALA A 26 13.71 5.40 0.15
C ALA A 26 13.08 4.83 1.43
N ILE A 27 12.17 3.85 1.28
CA ILE A 27 11.57 3.13 2.40
C ILE A 27 12.62 2.28 3.11
N GLN A 28 13.48 1.59 2.36
CA GLN A 28 14.60 0.84 2.92
C GLN A 28 15.52 1.74 3.76
N GLN A 29 15.90 2.90 3.25
CA GLN A 29 16.72 3.87 3.99
C GLN A 29 16.00 4.38 5.25
N TRP A 30 14.71 4.67 5.16
CA TRP A 30 13.92 5.10 6.32
C TRP A 30 13.85 4.02 7.41
N VAL A 31 13.62 2.76 7.01
CA VAL A 31 13.63 1.60 7.92
C VAL A 31 15.01 1.41 8.57
N LEU A 32 16.10 1.58 7.81
CA LEU A 32 17.46 1.52 8.34
C LEU A 32 17.73 2.63 9.36
N GLN A 33 17.32 3.87 9.08
CA GLN A 33 17.46 5.00 10.01
C GLN A 33 16.63 4.80 11.29
N LEU A 34 15.41 4.28 11.15
CA LEU A 34 14.55 3.96 12.29
C LEU A 34 15.18 2.87 13.17
N HIS A 35 15.76 1.85 12.56
CA HIS A 35 16.49 0.80 13.27
C HIS A 35 17.75 1.32 13.96
N GLN A 36 18.49 2.23 13.33
CA GLN A 36 19.67 2.86 13.96
C GLN A 36 19.29 3.71 15.18
N LYS A 37 18.14 4.39 15.16
CA LYS A 37 17.67 5.19 16.31
C LYS A 37 17.15 4.33 17.47
N ASN A 38 16.59 3.15 17.18
CA ASN A 38 16.03 2.25 18.17
C ASN A 38 16.90 1.00 18.36
N HIS A 39 18.05 1.17 19.01
CA HIS A 39 19.03 0.10 19.26
C HIS A 39 18.42 -1.17 19.90
N LEU A 40 17.46 -1.03 20.81
CA LEU A 40 16.75 -2.15 21.45
C LEU A 40 15.95 -3.03 20.45
N VAL A 41 15.34 -2.40 19.44
CA VAL A 41 14.55 -3.12 18.42
C VAL A 41 15.47 -3.69 17.33
N ALA A 42 16.66 -3.11 17.15
CA ALA A 42 17.64 -3.55 16.17
C ALA A 42 18.40 -4.82 16.57
N GLU A 43 18.69 -5.02 17.86
CA GLU A 43 19.33 -6.26 18.33
C GLU A 43 18.41 -7.47 18.30
N MET A 44 17.11 -7.26 18.54
CA MET A 44 16.12 -8.34 18.58
C MET A 44 15.61 -8.76 17.20
N ASN A 45 15.89 -7.99 16.13
CA ASN A 45 15.32 -8.26 14.82
C ASN A 45 16.28 -9.11 13.94
N PRO A 46 16.02 -10.42 13.76
CA PRO A 46 16.84 -11.27 12.88
C PRO A 46 16.81 -10.81 11.41
N LEU A 47 15.85 -9.95 11.05
CA LEU A 47 15.71 -9.38 9.71
C LEU A 47 16.61 -8.17 9.47
N ARG A 48 17.38 -7.70 10.47
CA ARG A 48 18.31 -6.56 10.31
C ARG A 48 19.28 -6.76 9.13
N ASN A 49 19.86 -7.95 9.02
CA ASN A 49 20.77 -8.29 7.94
C ASN A 49 20.06 -8.53 6.59
N TRP A 50 18.73 -8.66 6.62
CA TRP A 50 17.92 -8.83 5.42
C TRP A 50 17.48 -7.48 4.85
N ILE A 51 17.25 -6.46 5.69
CA ILE A 51 16.87 -5.10 5.29
C ILE A 51 17.89 -4.48 4.33
N ASP A 52 19.18 -4.80 4.47
CA ASP A 52 20.25 -4.29 3.62
C ASP A 52 20.35 -5.01 2.26
N LYS A 53 19.64 -6.14 2.09
CA LYS A 53 19.69 -6.94 0.87
C LYS A 53 18.72 -6.43 -0.18
N LYS A 54 19.09 -6.57 -1.46
CA LYS A 54 18.18 -6.32 -2.62
C LYS A 54 16.87 -7.11 -2.54
N SER A 55 16.86 -8.27 -1.88
CA SER A 55 15.65 -9.06 -1.62
C SER A 55 14.60 -8.30 -0.80
N PHE A 56 15.02 -7.40 0.09
CA PHE A 56 14.10 -6.56 0.86
C PHE A 56 13.41 -5.50 0.00
N VAL A 57 14.13 -4.89 -0.94
CA VAL A 57 13.56 -3.96 -1.94
C VAL A 57 12.49 -4.65 -2.78
N ILE A 58 12.73 -5.90 -3.20
CA ILE A 58 11.74 -6.70 -3.93
C ILE A 58 10.55 -7.03 -3.02
N ALA A 59 10.82 -7.44 -1.78
CA ALA A 59 9.77 -7.74 -0.80
C ALA A 59 8.91 -6.51 -0.48
N LEU A 60 9.45 -5.29 -0.49
CA LEU A 60 8.71 -4.04 -0.33
C LEU A 60 7.78 -3.73 -1.52
N ARG A 61 8.13 -4.18 -2.73
CA ARG A 61 7.27 -4.00 -3.90
C ARG A 61 6.02 -4.89 -3.84
N VAL A 62 6.10 -6.05 -3.20
CA VAL A 62 4.96 -7.00 -3.05
C VAL A 62 3.75 -6.36 -2.36
N PRO A 63 3.85 -5.79 -1.14
CA PRO A 63 2.72 -5.10 -0.52
C PRO A 63 2.30 -3.84 -1.31
N GLY A 64 3.23 -3.20 -2.02
CA GLY A 64 2.92 -2.09 -2.93
C GLY A 64 1.99 -2.51 -4.08
N VAL A 65 2.30 -3.63 -4.73
CA VAL A 65 1.46 -4.22 -5.80
C VAL A 65 0.12 -4.69 -5.25
N LEU A 66 0.09 -5.33 -4.08
CA LEU A 66 -1.16 -5.73 -3.42
C LEU A 66 -2.05 -4.53 -3.07
N SER A 67 -1.44 -3.42 -2.61
CA SER A 67 -2.15 -2.17 -2.34
C SER A 67 -2.76 -1.58 -3.62
N LEU A 68 -2.01 -1.57 -4.73
CA LEU A 68 -2.54 -1.13 -6.02
C LEU A 68 -3.67 -2.04 -6.52
N PHE A 69 -3.53 -3.35 -6.36
CA PHE A 69 -4.59 -4.31 -6.68
C PHE A 69 -5.87 -4.03 -5.88
N ASN A 70 -5.74 -3.81 -4.57
CA ASN A 70 -6.88 -3.45 -3.71
C ASN A 70 -7.52 -2.12 -4.14
N PHE A 71 -6.72 -1.13 -4.56
CA PHE A 71 -7.25 0.10 -5.13
C PHE A 71 -8.13 -0.18 -6.36
N PHE A 72 -7.65 -0.96 -7.33
CA PHE A 72 -8.43 -1.28 -8.53
C PHE A 72 -9.70 -2.07 -8.21
N MET A 73 -9.61 -3.04 -7.29
CA MET A 73 -10.78 -3.80 -6.83
C MET A 73 -11.82 -2.89 -6.17
N LEU A 74 -11.38 -1.95 -5.32
CA LEU A 74 -12.27 -1.01 -4.64
C LEU A 74 -12.93 -0.04 -5.62
N MET A 75 -12.17 0.44 -6.62
CA MET A 75 -12.72 1.30 -7.67
C MET A 75 -13.72 0.55 -8.56
N MET A 76 -13.43 -0.69 -8.95
CA MET A 76 -14.38 -1.52 -9.71
C MET A 76 -15.67 -1.75 -8.92
N ALA A 77 -15.56 -2.08 -7.63
CA ALA A 77 -16.72 -2.24 -6.76
C ALA A 77 -17.53 -0.94 -6.65
N PHE A 78 -16.84 0.19 -6.47
CA PHE A 78 -17.47 1.51 -6.40
C PHE A 78 -18.26 1.85 -7.67
N PHE A 79 -17.67 1.65 -8.86
CA PHE A 79 -18.34 1.91 -10.13
C PHE A 79 -19.46 0.91 -10.44
N SER A 80 -19.33 -0.37 -10.06
CA SER A 80 -20.40 -1.36 -10.24
C SER A 80 -21.64 -1.09 -9.39
N LEU A 81 -21.47 -0.41 -8.25
CA LEU A 81 -22.59 0.01 -7.39
C LEU A 81 -23.26 1.30 -7.86
N GLN A 82 -22.69 1.97 -8.88
CA GLN A 82 -23.13 3.25 -9.38
C GLN A 82 -23.89 3.15 -10.72
N GLU A 83 -24.21 1.92 -11.18
CA GLU A 83 -25.08 1.73 -12.33
C GLU A 83 -26.44 2.41 -12.06
N PRO A 84 -26.92 3.28 -12.98
CA PRO A 84 -28.19 3.95 -12.79
C PRO A 84 -29.32 2.92 -12.85
N HIS A 85 -30.16 2.90 -11.81
CA HIS A 85 -31.52 2.41 -11.96
C HIS A 85 -32.16 3.22 -13.09
N PHE A 86 -32.20 2.65 -14.30
CA PHE A 86 -33.07 3.12 -15.37
C PHE A 86 -34.50 2.84 -14.90
N ASP A 87 -35.07 3.78 -14.16
CA ASP A 87 -36.51 3.89 -14.00
C ASP A 87 -37.08 4.20 -15.39
N MET A 88 -37.35 3.16 -16.18
CA MET A 88 -38.16 3.28 -17.38
C MET A 88 -39.62 3.38 -16.94
N PRO A 89 -40.30 4.54 -17.11
CA PRO A 89 -41.75 4.57 -17.00
C PRO A 89 -42.32 3.77 -18.18
N LEU A 90 -42.98 2.65 -17.85
CA LEU A 90 -43.91 1.94 -18.74
C LEU A 90 -45.16 2.78 -18.99
#